data_AF-A0A8T4TP55-F1
#
_entry.id   AF-A0A8T4TP55-F1
#
_cell.length_a   1.000
_cell.length_b   1.000
_cell.length_c   1.000
_cell.angle_alpha   90.00
_cell.angle_beta   90.00
_cell.angle_gamma   90.00
#
_symmetry.space_group_name_H-M   'P 1'
#
loop_
_entity.id
_entity.type
_entity.pdbx_description
1 polymer ?
#
loop_
_entity_poly.entity_id
_entity_poly.type
_entity_poly.pdbx_seq_one_letter_code
_entity_poly.pdbx_strand_id
1 'polypeptide(L)'
;MGKKKENIFEVFFRKKPAMILVALRKGGRNRYGSILAKEVDCTYSHAVKILQEMERAKLVSFEKHGRIKSIELTENGNKVAEYIEKIRELL
;
A
#
# COMPACT_ATOMS: atom_id res chain seq x y z
N MET A 1 -1.10 -4.38 31.35
CA MET A 1 -0.74 -3.67 30.11
C MET A 1 -1.83 -2.67 29.77
N GLY A 2 -1.52 -1.37 29.71
CA GLY A 2 -2.49 -0.36 29.31
C GLY A 2 -2.89 -0.56 27.84
N LYS A 3 -4.19 -0.54 27.53
CA LYS A 3 -4.68 -0.56 26.15
C LYS A 3 -4.02 0.61 25.41
N LYS A 4 -3.17 0.29 24.43
CA LYS A 4 -2.67 1.27 23.48
C LYS A 4 -3.91 1.92 22.86
N LYS A 5 -4.06 3.24 22.98
CA LYS A 5 -5.18 3.96 22.36
C LYS A 5 -5.19 3.55 20.89
N GLU A 6 -6.21 2.82 20.46
CA GLU A 6 -6.32 2.42 19.05
C GLU A 6 -6.40 3.70 18.24
N ASN A 7 -5.51 3.84 17.26
CA ASN A 7 -5.58 4.96 16.33
C ASN A 7 -6.92 4.82 15.59
N ILE A 8 -7.76 5.86 15.60
CA ILE A 8 -9.08 5.83 14.99
C ILE A 8 -9.02 5.46 13.49
N PHE A 9 -7.92 5.78 12.82
CA PHE A 9 -7.63 5.32 11.46
C PHE A 9 -7.59 3.79 11.34
N GLU A 10 -7.03 3.09 12.33
CA GLU A 10 -6.91 1.63 12.34
C GLU A 10 -8.25 0.93 12.64
N VAL A 11 -9.24 1.66 13.18
CA VAL A 11 -10.63 1.19 13.32
C VAL A 11 -11.33 1.17 11.96
N PHE A 12 -11.11 2.19 11.13
CA PHE A 12 -11.69 2.27 9.78
C PHE A 12 -10.92 1.46 8.74
N PHE A 13 -9.60 1.43 8.84
CA PHE A 13 -8.71 0.85 7.84
C PHE A 13 -7.77 -0.19 8.42
N ARG A 14 -7.57 -1.29 7.69
CA ARG A 14 -6.42 -2.15 7.93
C ARG A 14 -5.15 -1.38 7.56
N LYS A 15 -4.36 -1.01 8.56
CA LYS A 15 -3.17 -0.15 8.41
C LYS A 15 -2.26 -0.57 7.27
N LYS A 16 -1.86 -1.84 7.21
CA LYS A 16 -0.86 -2.35 6.25
C LYS A 16 -1.33 -2.19 4.79
N PRO A 17 -2.51 -2.69 4.39
CA PRO A 17 -3.06 -2.41 3.06
C PRO A 17 -3.15 -0.91 2.73
N ALA A 18 -3.68 -0.10 3.64
CA ALA A 18 -3.82 1.33 3.40
C ALA A 18 -2.46 2.01 3.16
N MET A 19 -1.47 1.67 3.99
CA MET A 19 -0.14 2.24 3.91
C MET A 19 0.67 1.77 2.70
N ILE A 20 0.41 0.57 2.15
CA ILE A 20 1.05 0.13 0.90
C ILE A 20 0.69 1.05 -0.28
N LEU A 21 -0.58 1.43 -0.43
CA LEU A 21 -1.01 2.37 -1.48
C LEU A 21 -0.38 3.76 -1.30
N VAL A 22 -0.36 4.27 -0.07
CA VAL A 22 0.26 5.57 0.24
C VAL A 22 1.77 5.53 -0.02
N ALA A 23 2.45 4.44 0.35
CA ALA A 23 3.87 4.23 0.11
C ALA A 23 4.20 4.17 -1.39
N LEU A 24 3.35 3.53 -2.20
CA LEU A 24 3.50 3.54 -3.65
C LEU A 24 3.39 4.96 -4.23
N ARG A 25 2.43 5.76 -3.76
CA ARG A 25 2.21 7.14 -4.23
C ARG A 25 3.41 8.06 -3.93
N LYS A 26 3.96 7.99 -2.73
CA LYS A 26 5.15 8.80 -2.32
C LYS A 26 6.43 8.40 -3.03
N GLY A 27 6.45 7.16 -3.50
CA GLY A 27 7.64 6.44 -3.88
C GLY A 27 8.18 6.66 -5.28
N GLY A 28 7.46 7.39 -6.12
CA GLY A 28 7.72 7.46 -7.55
C GLY A 28 7.40 6.15 -8.27
N ARG A 29 7.73 6.13 -9.57
CA ARG A 29 7.50 4.98 -10.46
C ARG A 29 8.37 3.77 -10.11
N ASN A 30 7.90 2.59 -10.49
CA ASN A 30 8.62 1.32 -10.42
C ASN A 30 9.16 0.87 -9.05
N ARG A 31 8.26 0.64 -8.08
CA ARG A 31 8.65 0.10 -6.76
C ARG A 31 8.65 -1.43 -6.71
N TYR A 32 9.55 -1.98 -5.89
CA TYR A 32 9.70 -3.41 -5.68
C TYR A 32 8.96 -3.86 -4.43
N GLY A 33 8.35 -5.05 -4.48
CA GLY A 33 7.58 -5.58 -3.35
C GLY A 33 8.38 -5.74 -2.06
N SER A 34 9.69 -6.01 -2.15
CA SER A 34 10.59 -6.09 -0.99
C SER A 34 10.79 -4.75 -0.28
N ILE A 35 10.87 -3.65 -1.04
CA ILE A 35 11.00 -2.29 -0.49
C ILE A 35 9.70 -1.91 0.23
N LEU A 36 8.55 -2.15 -0.40
CA LEU A 36 7.23 -1.88 0.18
C LEU A 36 6.99 -2.68 1.46
N ALA A 37 7.39 -3.95 1.47
CA ALA A 37 7.27 -4.81 2.65
C ALA A 37 8.05 -4.24 3.84
N LYS A 38 9.26 -3.72 3.59
CA LYS A 38 10.10 -3.07 4.61
C LYS A 38 9.50 -1.76 5.10
N GLU A 39 9.01 -0.90 4.21
CA GLU A 39 8.40 0.38 4.58
C GLU A 39 7.13 0.23 5.42
N VAL A 40 6.35 -0.85 5.19
CA VAL A 40 5.07 -1.11 5.87
C VAL A 40 5.20 -2.15 7.00
N ASP A 41 6.42 -2.52 7.35
CA ASP A 41 6.74 -3.46 8.44
C ASP A 41 5.97 -4.79 8.34
N CYS A 42 6.08 -5.45 7.18
CA CYS A 42 5.47 -6.76 6.96
C CYS A 42 6.37 -7.70 6.16
N THR A 43 6.04 -9.00 6.16
CA THR A 43 6.78 -9.97 5.36
C THR A 43 6.53 -9.74 3.88
N TYR A 44 7.52 -10.09 3.05
CA TYR A 44 7.40 -10.00 1.60
C TYR A 44 6.17 -10.75 1.08
N SER A 45 5.93 -11.98 1.54
CA SER A 45 4.77 -12.78 1.13
C SER A 45 3.44 -12.11 1.47
N HIS A 46 3.36 -11.41 2.61
CA HIS A 46 2.17 -10.66 3.00
C HIS A 46 1.95 -9.45 2.10
N ALA A 47 3.00 -8.68 1.81
CA ALA A 47 2.93 -7.55 0.88
C ALA A 47 2.50 -7.99 -0.52
N VAL A 48 3.09 -9.08 -1.05
CA VAL A 48 2.71 -9.63 -2.37
C VAL A 48 1.24 -10.04 -2.41
N LYS A 49 0.74 -10.70 -1.37
CA LYS A 49 -0.69 -11.07 -1.30
C LYS A 49 -1.59 -9.83 -1.35
N ILE A 50 -1.26 -8.78 -0.60
CA ILE A 50 -2.02 -7.52 -0.62
C ILE A 50 -1.98 -6.89 -2.02
N LEU A 51 -0.80 -6.81 -2.63
CA LEU A 51 -0.61 -6.22 -3.95
C LEU A 51 -1.38 -6.98 -5.05
N GLN A 52 -1.48 -8.31 -4.95
CA GLN A 52 -2.30 -9.13 -5.85
C GLN A 52 -3.81 -8.88 -5.69
N GLU A 53 -4.30 -8.59 -4.47
CA GLU A 53 -5.69 -8.15 -4.28
C GLU A 53 -5.91 -6.76 -4.89
N MET A 54 -4.95 -5.84 -4.71
CA MET A 54 -5.01 -4.50 -5.29
C MET A 54 -4.96 -4.51 -6.83
N GLU A 55 -4.18 -5.42 -7.42
CA GLU A 55 -4.15 -5.61 -8.88
C GLU A 55 -5.50 -6.11 -9.40
N ARG A 56 -6.09 -7.11 -8.72
CA ARG A 56 -7.45 -7.58 -9.04
C ARG A 56 -8.50 -6.47 -8.93
N ALA A 57 -8.32 -5.55 -7.98
CA ALA A 57 -9.14 -4.36 -7.81
C ALA A 57 -8.78 -3.20 -8.77
N LYS A 58 -7.81 -3.39 -9.68
CA LYS A 58 -7.32 -2.37 -10.64
C LYS A 58 -6.75 -1.11 -9.97
N LEU A 59 -6.20 -1.23 -8.77
CA LEU A 59 -5.53 -0.14 -8.05
C LEU A 59 -4.02 -0.09 -8.33
N VAL A 60 -3.41 -1.23 -8.62
CA VAL A 60 -2.00 -1.33 -9.01
C VAL A 60 -1.84 -2.16 -10.28
N SER A 61 -0.74 -1.98 -10.98
CA SER A 61 -0.28 -2.84 -12.06
C SER A 61 1.09 -3.41 -11.72
N PHE A 62 1.35 -4.63 -12.19
CA PHE A 62 2.69 -5.20 -12.20
C PHE A 62 3.26 -5.14 -13.62
N GLU A 63 4.35 -4.40 -13.80
CA GLU A 63 5.11 -4.42 -15.04
C GLU A 63 6.23 -5.45 -14.94
N LYS A 64 6.28 -6.37 -15.91
CA LYS A 64 7.27 -7.44 -15.94
C LYS A 64 8.41 -7.07 -16.88
N HIS A 65 9.55 -6.71 -16.31
CA HIS A 65 10.82 -6.57 -17.03
C HIS A 65 11.72 -7.77 -16.68
N GLY A 66 11.55 -8.87 -17.43
CA GLY A 66 12.29 -10.12 -17.19
C GLY A 66 11.91 -10.79 -15.86
N ARG A 67 12.88 -10.94 -14.93
CA ARG A 67 12.65 -11.47 -13.57
C ARG A 67 12.13 -10.40 -12.59
N ILE A 68 12.24 -9.13 -12.97
CA ILE A 68 11.82 -7.99 -12.15
C ILE A 68 10.35 -7.71 -12.43
N LYS A 69 9.55 -7.66 -11.36
CA LYS A 69 8.21 -7.09 -11.39
C LYS A 69 8.25 -5.75 -10.66
N SER A 70 8.18 -4.66 -11.41
CA SER A 70 7.91 -3.36 -10.81
C SER A 70 6.41 -3.22 -10.56
N ILE A 71 6.06 -2.45 -9.54
CA ILE A 71 4.68 -2.18 -9.13
C ILE A 71 4.43 -0.69 -9.29
N GLU A 72 3.33 -0.35 -9.94
CA GLU A 72 2.89 1.03 -10.13
C GLU A 72 1.41 1.20 -9.76
N LEU A 73 1.03 2.42 -9.39
CA LEU A 73 -0.37 2.77 -9.19
C LEU A 73 -1.04 3.01 -10.54
N THR A 74 -2.25 2.49 -10.71
CA THR A 74 -3.14 2.94 -11.78
C THR A 74 -3.62 4.37 -11.49
N GLU A 75 -4.30 5.01 -12.43
CA GLU A 75 -4.93 6.32 -12.17
C GLU A 75 -5.91 6.26 -10.99
N ASN A 76 -6.72 5.20 -10.91
CA ASN A 76 -7.63 4.98 -9.80
C ASN A 76 -6.89 4.69 -8.49
N GLY A 77 -5.80 3.91 -8.54
CA GLY A 77 -4.93 3.67 -7.40
C GLY A 77 -4.37 4.95 -6.81
N ASN A 78 -3.93 5.88 -7.66
CA ASN A 78 -3.42 7.18 -7.25
C ASN A 78 -4.49 8.00 -6.51
N LYS A 79 -5.71 8.07 -7.05
CA LYS A 79 -6.83 8.79 -6.41
C LYS A 79 -7.18 8.18 -5.05
N VAL A 80 -7.27 6.85 -4.97
CA VAL A 80 -7.56 6.14 -3.70
C VAL A 80 -6.45 6.37 -2.68
N ALA A 81 -5.18 6.27 -3.07
CA ALA A 81 -4.04 6.53 -2.20
C ALA A 81 -4.05 7.97 -1.65
N GLU A 82 -4.40 8.95 -2.50
CA GLU A 82 -4.55 10.35 -2.08
C GLU A 82 -5.67 10.53 -1.06
N TYR A 83 -6.85 9.93 -1.27
CA TYR A 83 -7.95 10.05 -0.31
C TYR A 83 -7.64 9.36 1.02
N ILE A 84 -6.98 8.20 1.00
CA ILE A 84 -6.52 7.53 2.22
C ILE A 84 -5.55 8.44 2.99
N GLU A 85 -4.62 9.09 2.29
CA GLU A 85 -3.68 10.02 2.92
C GLU A 85 -4.40 11.22 3.54
N LYS A 86 -5.33 11.85 2.82
CA LYS A 86 -6.14 12.96 3.36
C LYS A 86 -6.97 12.54 4.58
N ILE A 87 -7.60 11.37 4.54
CA ILE A 87 -8.36 10.85 5.68
C ILE A 87 -7.45 10.61 6.88
N ARG A 88 -6.24 10.07 6.67
CA ARG A 88 -5.25 9.87 7.74
C ARG A 88 -4.78 11.19 8.36
N GLU A 89 -4.69 12.26 7.58
CA GLU A 89 -4.29 13.59 8.08
C GLU A 89 -5.40 14.28 8.89
N LEU A 90 -6.67 13.92 8.64
CA LEU A 90 -7.84 14.46 9.35
C LEU A 90 -8.15 13.74 10.68
N LEU A 91 -7.67 12.50 10.84
CA LEU A 91 -7.96 11.59 11.94
C LEU A 91 -6.80 11.47 12.94
#